data_AF-A0A7C6SHN2-F1
#
_entry.id   AF-A0A7C6SHN2-F1
#
_cell.length_a   1.000
_cell.length_b   1.000
_cell.length_c   1.000
_cell.angle_alpha   90.00
_cell.angle_beta   90.00
_cell.angle_gamma   90.00
#
_symmetry.space_group_name_H-M   'P 1'
#
loop_
_entity.id
_entity.type
_entity.pdbx_description
1 polymer ?
#
loop_
_entity_poly.entity_id
_entity_poly.type
_entity_poly.pdbx_seq_one_letter_code
_entity_poly.pdbx_strand_id
1 'polypeptide(L)'
;MLKFRPKGFTLLEMLLVMFIVTFISGWTLQYQMPTSNPVKLFEQHYLYQQVRALGLKQKTTLPTTNSNVSLLTFNARGAINQAQTIKFNKTLFVVQLGMGRYVIR
;
A
#
# COMPACT_ATOMS: atom_id res chain seq x y z
N MET A 1 10.03 -15.82 -49.04
CA MET A 1 9.42 -14.56 -48.58
C MET A 1 7.97 -14.83 -48.22
N LEU A 2 7.66 -15.08 -46.93
CA LEU A 2 6.28 -15.36 -46.51
C LEU A 2 5.43 -14.09 -46.66
N LYS A 3 4.47 -14.10 -47.59
CA LYS A 3 3.46 -13.06 -47.74
C LYS A 3 2.42 -13.21 -46.63
N PHE A 4 2.54 -12.42 -45.56
CA PHE A 4 1.43 -12.17 -44.65
C PHE A 4 0.39 -11.30 -45.38
N ARG A 5 -0.71 -11.89 -45.85
CA ARG A 5 -1.87 -11.13 -46.30
C ARG A 5 -2.57 -10.56 -45.05
N PRO A 6 -2.86 -9.26 -44.97
CA PRO A 6 -3.65 -8.70 -43.88
C PRO A 6 -5.11 -9.14 -44.07
N LYS A 7 -5.45 -10.32 -43.58
CA LYS A 7 -6.86 -10.72 -43.41
C LYS A 7 -7.36 -9.96 -42.18
N GLY A 8 -8.40 -9.15 -42.36
CA GLY A 8 -9.09 -8.51 -41.24
C GLY A 8 -9.62 -9.59 -40.28
N PHE A 9 -9.49 -9.33 -38.98
CA PHE A 9 -10.01 -10.22 -37.95
C PHE A 9 -11.53 -10.33 -38.09
N THR A 10 -12.04 -11.56 -38.06
CA THR A 10 -13.48 -11.81 -37.96
C THR A 10 -13.96 -11.47 -36.55
N LEU A 11 -15.24 -11.08 -36.41
CA LEU A 11 -15.82 -10.67 -35.12
C LEU A 11 -15.66 -11.76 -34.05
N LEU A 12 -15.72 -13.04 -34.46
CA LEU A 12 -15.49 -14.19 -33.60
C LEU A 12 -14.06 -14.27 -33.06
N GLU A 13 -13.05 -14.04 -33.90
CA GLU A 13 -11.65 -14.05 -33.48
C GLU A 13 -11.36 -12.90 -32.51
N MET A 14 -11.98 -11.74 -32.71
CA MET A 14 -11.85 -10.60 -31.80
C MET A 14 -12.45 -10.90 -30.42
N LEU A 15 -13.63 -11.53 -30.36
CA LEU A 15 -14.25 -11.99 -29.12
C LEU A 15 -13.38 -13.02 -28.39
N LEU A 16 -12.80 -13.96 -29.13
CA LEU A 16 -11.94 -15.00 -28.57
C LEU A 16 -10.66 -14.40 -27.98
N VAL A 17 -10.04 -13.45 -28.68
CA VAL A 17 -8.88 -12.71 -28.16
C VAL A 17 -9.24 -11.90 -26.91
N MET A 18 -10.36 -11.18 -26.91
CA MET A 18 -10.81 -10.43 -25.73
C MET A 18 -11.06 -11.35 -24.53
N PHE A 19 -11.66 -12.52 -24.74
CA PHE A 19 -11.89 -13.50 -23.69
C PHE A 19 -10.58 -14.00 -23.09
N ILE A 20 -9.61 -14.37 -23.92
CA ILE A 20 -8.29 -14.83 -23.47
C ILE A 20 -7.55 -13.74 -22.70
N VAL A 21 -7.52 -12.50 -23.21
CA VAL A 21 -6.85 -11.38 -22.53
C VAL A 21 -7.49 -11.10 -21.17
N THR A 22 -8.82 -11.15 -21.09
CA THR A 22 -9.56 -10.96 -19.83
C THR A 22 -9.27 -12.08 -18.83
N PHE A 23 -9.15 -13.32 -19.30
CA PHE A 23 -8.83 -14.46 -18.45
C PHE A 23 -7.40 -14.38 -17.91
N ILE A 24 -6.44 -14.03 -18.76
CA ILE A 24 -5.02 -13.86 -18.37
C ILE A 24 -4.88 -12.67 -17.41
N SER A 25 -5.56 -11.56 -17.66
CA SER A 25 -5.50 -10.40 -16.76
C SER A 25 -6.12 -10.71 -15.39
N GLY A 26 -7.24 -11.42 -15.34
CA GLY A 26 -7.84 -11.89 -14.09
C GLY A 26 -6.94 -12.83 -13.31
N TRP A 27 -6.19 -13.70 -13.99
CA TRP A 27 -5.28 -14.64 -13.32
C TRP A 27 -3.97 -14.00 -12.84
N THR A 28 -3.48 -12.99 -13.55
CA THR A 28 -2.25 -12.25 -13.20
C THR A 28 -2.46 -11.20 -12.11
N LEU A 29 -3.70 -10.74 -11.92
CA LEU A 29 -4.10 -9.99 -10.73
C LEU A 29 -4.06 -10.91 -9.51
N GLN A 30 -2.87 -11.06 -8.92
CA GLN A 30 -2.75 -11.67 -7.60
C GLN A 30 -3.56 -10.84 -6.61
N TYR A 31 -4.70 -11.38 -6.22
CA TYR A 31 -5.51 -10.82 -5.15
C TYR A 31 -4.69 -10.92 -3.86
N GLN A 32 -4.01 -9.85 -3.50
CA GLN A 32 -3.29 -9.77 -2.23
C GLN A 32 -4.34 -9.83 -1.13
N MET A 33 -4.55 -11.02 -0.56
CA MET A 33 -5.42 -11.17 0.59
C MET A 33 -4.92 -10.22 1.68
N PRO A 34 -5.81 -9.42 2.31
CA PRO A 34 -5.42 -8.57 3.41
C PRO A 34 -4.74 -9.43 4.46
N THR A 35 -3.49 -9.08 4.77
CA THR A 35 -2.69 -9.86 5.70
C THR A 35 -3.32 -9.77 7.09
N SER A 36 -3.51 -10.92 7.74
CA SER A 36 -3.96 -10.98 9.13
C SER A 36 -2.83 -10.68 10.13
N ASN A 37 -1.61 -10.44 9.64
CA ASN A 37 -0.49 -10.14 10.51
C ASN A 37 -0.62 -8.70 11.06
N PRO A 38 -0.82 -8.53 12.38
CA PRO A 38 -1.06 -7.23 12.99
C PRO A 38 0.12 -6.26 12.82
N VAL A 39 1.35 -6.78 12.69
CA VAL A 39 2.54 -5.98 12.40
C VAL A 39 2.42 -5.36 11.02
N LYS A 40 2.17 -6.15 9.98
CA LYS A 40 2.02 -5.65 8.60
C LYS A 40 0.82 -4.71 8.44
N LEU A 41 -0.28 -4.97 9.16
CA LEU A 41 -1.43 -4.05 9.23
C LEU A 41 -1.04 -2.69 9.80
N PHE A 42 -0.20 -2.67 10.85
CA PHE A 42 0.33 -1.42 11.40
C PHE A 42 1.21 -0.69 10.38
N GLU A 43 2.08 -1.40 9.65
CA GLU A 43 2.92 -0.80 8.59
C GLU A 43 2.07 -0.13 7.49
N GLN A 44 1.02 -0.83 7.03
CA GLN A 44 0.10 -0.31 6.02
C GLN A 44 -0.67 0.90 6.53
N HIS A 45 -1.17 0.84 7.77
CA HIS A 45 -1.90 1.94 8.38
C HIS A 45 -1.00 3.17 8.59
N TYR A 46 0.25 2.93 9.01
CA TYR A 46 1.25 3.97 9.17
C TYR A 46 1.53 4.72 7.85
N LEU A 47 1.82 3.98 6.79
CA LEU A 47 2.05 4.52 5.45
C LEU A 47 0.82 5.26 4.92
N TYR A 48 -0.36 4.70 5.12
CA TYR A 48 -1.61 5.32 4.72
C TYR A 48 -1.78 6.70 5.36
N GLN A 49 -1.57 6.82 6.67
CA GLN A 49 -1.69 8.11 7.37
C GLN A 49 -0.59 9.10 6.95
N GLN A 50 0.61 8.62 6.65
CA GLN A 50 1.70 9.45 6.12
C GLN A 50 1.34 10.06 4.76
N VAL A 51 0.84 9.24 3.83
CA VAL A 51 0.38 9.67 2.50
C VAL A 51 -0.83 10.58 2.61
N ARG A 52 -1.74 10.30 3.54
CA ARG A 52 -2.91 11.15 3.81
C ARG A 52 -2.50 12.53 4.31
N ALA A 53 -1.52 12.61 5.22
CA ALA A 53 -0.97 13.88 5.69
C ALA A 53 -0.33 14.71 4.55
N LEU A 54 0.38 14.03 3.64
CA LEU A 54 0.95 14.63 2.43
C LEU A 54 -0.13 15.15 1.48
N GLY A 55 -1.13 14.31 1.18
CA GLY A 55 -2.20 14.64 0.23
C GLY A 55 -3.09 15.78 0.73
N LEU A 56 -3.44 15.76 2.01
CA LEU A 56 -4.26 16.81 2.63
C LEU A 56 -3.46 18.06 3.02
N LYS A 57 -2.12 18.00 2.99
CA LYS A 57 -1.20 19.05 3.50
C LYS A 57 -1.55 19.51 4.92
N GLN A 58 -2.02 18.57 5.75
CA GLN A 58 -2.48 18.84 7.11
C GLN A 58 -1.87 17.84 8.09
N LYS A 59 -1.84 18.24 9.37
CA LYS A 59 -1.39 17.33 10.42
C LYS A 59 -2.38 16.17 10.53
N THR A 60 -1.87 14.95 10.47
CA THR A 60 -2.67 13.74 10.64
C THR A 60 -2.09 12.93 11.78
N THR A 61 -2.94 12.52 12.70
CA THR A 61 -2.57 11.68 13.84
C THR A 61 -2.85 10.22 13.50
N LEU A 62 -1.99 9.30 13.94
CA LEU A 62 -2.36 7.90 13.94
C LEU A 62 -3.41 7.69 15.04
N PRO A 63 -4.63 7.26 14.70
CA PRO A 63 -5.57 6.83 15.71
C PRO A 63 -5.03 5.54 16.33
N THR A 64 -4.55 5.62 17.56
CA THR A 64 -4.20 4.43 18.33
C THR A 64 -5.40 4.00 19.15
N THR A 65 -5.81 2.75 18.98
CA THR A 65 -6.83 2.10 19.82
C THR A 65 -6.29 1.71 21.19
N ASN A 66 -4.96 1.70 21.37
CA ASN A 66 -4.30 1.34 22.61
C ASN A 66 -3.83 2.59 23.36
N SER A 67 -4.30 2.74 24.60
CA SER A 67 -4.00 3.83 25.54
C SER A 67 -2.51 3.98 25.90
N ASN A 68 -1.67 2.98 25.57
CA ASN A 68 -0.24 2.97 25.87
C ASN A 68 0.65 3.40 24.68
N VAL A 69 0.08 3.83 23.56
CA VAL A 69 0.85 4.29 22.39
C VAL A 69 0.84 5.82 22.37
N SER A 70 2.03 6.43 22.46
CA SER A 70 2.20 7.87 22.29
C SER A 70 1.65 8.33 20.94
N LEU A 71 0.82 9.36 20.97
CA LEU A 71 0.06 9.85 19.82
C LEU A 71 1.00 10.34 18.69
N LEU A 72 1.21 9.48 17.70
CA LEU A 72 2.09 9.79 16.58
C LEU A 72 1.41 10.79 15.64
N THR A 73 2.06 11.93 15.40
CA THR A 73 1.51 12.99 14.54
C THR A 73 2.43 13.24 13.36
N PHE A 74 1.90 13.10 12.15
CA PHE A 74 2.56 13.54 10.93
C PHE A 74 2.28 15.01 10.68
N ASN A 75 3.28 15.72 10.17
CA ASN A 75 3.13 17.09 9.69
C ASN A 75 2.61 17.14 8.24
N ALA A 76 2.36 18.33 7.71
CA ALA A 76 1.87 18.55 6.34
C ALA A 76 2.83 18.06 5.23
N ARG A 77 4.06 17.68 5.58
CA ARG A 77 5.06 17.08 4.68
C ARG A 77 5.16 15.57 4.87
N GLY A 78 4.23 14.93 5.59
CA GLY A 78 4.29 13.51 5.90
C GLY A 78 5.48 13.11 6.76
N ALA A 79 6.09 14.07 7.47
CA ALA A 79 7.24 13.82 8.33
C ALA A 79 6.82 13.88 9.81
N ILE A 80 7.62 13.24 10.65
CA ILE A 80 7.39 13.20 12.10
C ILE A 80 8.41 14.11 12.77
N ASN A 81 7.90 14.97 13.64
CA ASN A 81 8.71 16.00 14.31
C ASN A 81 9.42 15.50 15.59
N GLN A 82 9.16 14.26 16.01
CA GLN A 82 9.80 13.64 17.17
C GLN A 82 10.01 12.14 16.91
N ALA A 83 11.22 11.65 17.16
CA ALA A 83 11.47 10.22 17.18
C ALA A 83 10.77 9.59 18.39
N GLN A 84 10.09 8.48 18.20
CA GLN A 84 9.37 7.80 19.28
C GLN A 84 9.39 6.29 19.10
N THR A 85 9.40 5.57 20.21
CA THR A 85 9.31 4.10 20.20
C THR A 85 7.89 3.69 20.53
N ILE A 86 7.21 3.05 19.58
CA ILE A 86 5.88 2.48 19.75
C ILE A 86 6.05 1.01 20.10
N LYS A 87 5.55 0.61 21.27
CA LYS A 87 5.42 -0.81 21.61
C LYS A 87 4.06 -1.29 21.12
N PHE A 88 4.06 -2.24 20.19
CA PHE A 88 2.85 -2.89 19.71
C PHE A 88 2.95 -4.39 19.99
N ASN A 89 2.08 -4.90 20.86
CA ASN A 89 2.18 -6.25 21.43
C ASN A 89 3.57 -6.53 22.05
N LYS A 90 4.35 -7.44 21.44
CA LYS A 90 5.71 -7.84 21.86
C LYS A 90 6.80 -7.20 20.99
N THR A 91 6.42 -6.42 19.99
CA THR A 91 7.32 -5.85 18.99
C THR A 91 7.54 -4.37 19.25
N LEU A 92 8.79 -3.93 19.16
CA LEU A 92 9.15 -2.52 19.32
C LEU A 92 9.35 -1.89 17.93
N PHE A 93 8.55 -0.86 17.65
CA PHE A 93 8.66 -0.06 16.45
C PHE A 93 9.35 1.25 16.82
N VAL A 94 10.60 1.42 16.41
CA VAL A 94 11.33 2.68 16.61
C VAL A 94 11.07 3.57 15.41
N VAL A 95 10.30 4.63 15.59
CA VAL A 95 10.02 5.62 14.56
C VAL A 95 11.08 6.72 14.60
N GLN A 96 11.79 6.91 13.50
CA GLN A 96 12.81 7.95 13.38
C GLN A 96 12.22 9.33 13.05
N LEU A 97 12.90 10.38 13.51
CA LEU A 97 12.63 11.77 13.15
C LEU A 97 12.73 11.96 11.63
N GLY A 98 11.88 12.80 11.05
CA GLY A 98 11.92 13.12 9.62
C GLY A 98 11.03 12.19 8.81
N MET A 99 11.60 11.37 7.90
CA MET A 99 10.84 10.51 6.98
C MET A 99 10.03 9.41 7.67
N GLY A 100 10.20 9.21 8.99
CA GLY A 100 9.36 8.28 9.73
C GLY A 100 9.64 6.82 9.40
N ARG A 101 10.87 6.47 9.03
CA ARG A 101 11.26 5.07 8.85
C ARG A 101 11.16 4.37 10.20
N TYR A 102 10.38 3.29 10.28
CA TYR A 102 10.34 2.47 11.50
C TYR A 102 11.31 1.29 11.38
N VAL A 103 11.89 0.90 12.52
CA VAL A 103 12.68 -0.33 12.64
C VAL A 103 11.96 -1.24 13.62
N ILE A 104 11.70 -2.47 13.17
CA ILE A 104 11.17 -3.55 14.00
C ILE A 104 12.35 -4.15 14.78
N ARG A 105 12.31 -4.09 16.11
CA ARG A 105 13.18 -4.87 17.00
C ARG A 105 12.38 -5.89 17.78
#